data_AF-A0A938QYG1-F1
#
_entry.id   AF-A0A938QYG1-F1
#
_cell.length_a   1.000
_cell.length_b   1.000
_cell.length_c   1.000
_cell.angle_alpha   90.00
_cell.angle_beta   90.00
_cell.angle_gamma   90.00
#
_symmetry.space_group_name_H-M   'P 1'
#
loop_
_entity.id
_entity.type
_entity.pdbx_description
1 polymer ?
#
loop_
_entity_poly.entity_id
_entity_poly.type
_entity_poly.pdbx_seq_one_letter_code
_entity_poly.pdbx_strand_id
1 'polypeptide(L)'
;MMIRRLLLLSAGCMAALALSLPAPAPAAPGWLTYKGAWFDIKHPQGFVVRESLPSATSTRGYDSVFFTSPDGLVEFYVYSPQWSGEPTDILPNPLMEVVTDRKEQRGKDRTVLFLTLKAKDGSYWRSLADTRTVHNTRTVFGIKYLNMAGYEKYRPDYLRFKQSLRQYAD
;
A
#
# COMPACT_ATOMS: atom_id res chain seq x y z
N MET A 1 39.87 -72.81 22.10
CA MET A 1 40.89 -72.42 21.10
C MET A 1 40.16 -72.00 19.82
N MET A 2 40.61 -70.91 19.20
CA MET A 2 40.20 -70.33 17.91
C MET A 2 38.95 -69.41 17.84
N ILE A 3 39.30 -68.12 17.77
CA ILE A 3 38.58 -66.93 17.31
C ILE A 3 38.16 -67.07 15.84
N ARG A 4 36.93 -66.68 15.47
CA ARG A 4 36.57 -66.36 14.08
C ARG A 4 35.75 -65.07 13.95
N ARG A 5 36.48 -64.11 13.39
CA ARG A 5 36.22 -62.79 12.81
C ARG A 5 34.78 -62.41 12.42
N LEU A 6 34.47 -61.20 12.88
CA LEU A 6 33.50 -60.20 12.44
C LEU A 6 33.63 -59.84 10.94
N LEU A 7 32.50 -59.68 10.25
CA LEU A 7 32.39 -58.91 9.01
C LEU A 7 30.98 -58.30 8.93
N LEU A 8 30.88 -57.02 9.29
CA LEU A 8 29.73 -56.17 9.00
C LEU A 8 29.76 -55.78 7.52
N LEU A 9 28.69 -56.03 6.78
CA LEU A 9 28.39 -55.40 5.50
C LEU A 9 27.42 -54.24 5.76
N SER A 10 27.95 -53.02 5.91
CA SER A 10 27.17 -51.79 5.87
C SER A 10 27.02 -51.36 4.41
N ALA A 11 25.85 -51.62 3.83
CA ALA A 11 25.46 -51.05 2.54
C ALA A 11 25.18 -49.54 2.72
N GLY A 12 26.05 -48.71 2.16
CA GLY A 12 25.89 -47.26 2.15
C GLY A 12 24.73 -46.84 1.25
N CYS A 13 23.68 -46.28 1.84
CA CYS A 13 22.64 -45.55 1.13
C CYS A 13 23.18 -44.13 0.88
N MET A 14 23.69 -43.88 -0.32
CA MET A 14 24.14 -42.56 -0.76
C MET A 14 22.88 -41.71 -1.02
N ALA A 15 22.42 -40.97 -0.01
CA ALA A 15 21.42 -39.94 -0.22
C ALA A 15 22.03 -38.82 -1.06
N ALA A 16 21.67 -38.76 -2.34
CA ALA A 16 21.99 -37.63 -3.20
C ALA A 16 21.26 -36.39 -2.67
N LEU A 17 21.98 -35.54 -1.95
CA LEU A 17 21.53 -34.21 -1.58
C LEU A 17 21.48 -33.38 -2.86
N ALA A 18 20.31 -33.30 -3.50
CA ALA A 18 20.08 -32.32 -4.55
C ALA A 18 20.18 -30.93 -3.91
N LEU A 19 21.26 -30.22 -4.19
CA LEU A 19 21.40 -28.79 -3.89
C LEU A 19 20.35 -28.05 -4.74
N SER A 20 19.15 -27.85 -4.19
CA SER A 20 18.19 -26.92 -4.76
C SER A 20 18.80 -25.53 -4.63
N LEU A 21 19.21 -24.92 -5.75
CA LEU A 21 19.55 -23.51 -5.76
C LEU A 21 18.33 -22.73 -5.24
N PRO A 22 18.49 -21.82 -4.26
CA PRO A 22 17.39 -20.95 -3.89
C PRO A 22 16.95 -20.19 -5.14
N ALA A 23 15.64 -20.16 -5.40
CA ALA A 23 15.09 -19.33 -6.45
C ALA A 23 15.64 -17.90 -6.28
N PRO A 24 16.03 -17.20 -7.38
CA PRO A 24 16.52 -15.84 -7.28
C PRO A 24 15.51 -15.03 -6.48
N ALA A 25 15.99 -14.37 -5.42
CA ALA A 25 15.15 -13.46 -4.66
C ALA A 25 14.50 -12.48 -5.65
N PRO A 26 13.18 -12.24 -5.58
CA PRO A 26 12.56 -11.24 -6.43
C PRO A 26 13.36 -9.94 -6.27
N ALA A 27 13.77 -9.35 -7.39
CA ALA A 27 14.49 -8.08 -7.40
C ALA A 27 13.77 -7.11 -6.47
N ALA A 28 14.52 -6.43 -5.59
CA ALA A 28 13.94 -5.45 -4.68
C ALA A 28 13.03 -4.52 -5.50
N PRO A 29 11.74 -4.37 -5.13
CA PRO A 29 10.80 -3.68 -5.99
C PRO A 29 11.31 -2.26 -6.23
N GLY A 30 11.56 -1.96 -7.51
CA GLY A 30 11.89 -0.60 -7.95
C GLY A 30 10.76 0.36 -7.59
N TRP A 31 11.00 1.65 -7.72
CA TRP A 31 9.97 2.67 -7.47
C TRP A 31 9.74 3.47 -8.75
N LEU A 32 8.48 3.56 -9.15
CA LEU A 32 8.04 4.35 -10.30
C LEU A 32 7.44 5.66 -9.83
N THR A 33 7.48 6.68 -10.69
CA THR A 33 6.82 7.97 -10.42
C THR A 33 5.56 8.05 -11.26
N TYR A 34 4.42 8.26 -10.59
CA TYR A 34 3.17 8.62 -11.22
C TYR A 34 3.03 10.15 -11.25
N LYS A 35 2.55 10.67 -12.38
CA LYS A 35 2.31 12.11 -12.60
C LYS A 35 0.81 12.38 -12.60
N GLY A 36 0.31 12.97 -11.52
CA GLY A 36 -1.05 13.50 -11.46
C GLY A 36 -1.15 14.87 -12.13
N ALA A 37 -2.32 15.50 -12.01
CA ALA A 37 -2.52 16.84 -12.56
C ALA A 37 -1.66 17.90 -11.86
N TRP A 38 -1.65 17.86 -10.52
CA TRP A 38 -0.98 18.85 -9.65
C TRP A 38 0.02 18.23 -8.68
N PHE A 39 0.44 16.99 -8.95
CA PHE A 39 1.39 16.31 -8.08
C PHE A 39 2.19 15.23 -8.80
N ASP A 40 3.36 14.92 -8.25
CA ASP A 40 4.06 13.67 -8.46
C ASP A 40 3.99 12.82 -7.19
N ILE A 41 3.88 11.50 -7.35
CA ILE A 41 4.01 10.55 -6.25
C ILE A 41 4.75 9.31 -6.71
N LYS A 42 5.55 8.70 -5.82
CA LYS A 42 6.23 7.44 -6.10
C LYS A 42 5.44 6.27 -5.55
N HIS A 43 5.40 5.17 -6.29
CA HIS A 43 4.79 3.90 -5.85
C HIS A 43 5.72 2.70 -6.16
N PRO A 44 5.54 1.56 -5.47
CA PRO A 44 6.31 0.36 -5.77
C PRO A 44 6.04 -0.14 -7.21
N GLN A 45 7.08 -0.62 -7.87
CA GLN A 45 6.99 -1.26 -9.17
C GLN A 45 6.13 -2.52 -9.08
N GLY A 46 5.32 -2.75 -10.11
CA GLY A 46 4.39 -3.88 -10.17
C GLY A 46 3.02 -3.61 -9.53
N PHE A 47 2.81 -2.46 -8.89
CA PHE A 47 1.47 -2.04 -8.50
C PHE A 47 0.67 -1.63 -9.74
N VAL A 48 -0.59 -2.04 -9.77
CA VAL A 48 -1.54 -1.65 -10.81
C VAL A 48 -2.09 -0.27 -10.46
N VAL A 49 -1.99 0.67 -11.40
CA VAL A 49 -2.46 2.04 -11.25
C VAL A 49 -3.88 2.15 -11.82
N ARG A 50 -4.79 2.74 -11.04
CA ARG A 50 -6.14 3.07 -11.46
C ARG A 50 -6.45 4.53 -11.16
N GLU A 51 -6.47 5.32 -12.22
CA GLU A 51 -6.86 6.73 -12.17
C GLU A 51 -8.34 6.84 -11.82
N SER A 52 -8.72 7.89 -11.08
CA SER A 52 -10.07 7.98 -10.51
C SER A 52 -10.74 9.32 -10.79
N LEU A 53 -10.40 10.39 -10.05
CA LEU A 53 -10.99 11.71 -10.27
C LEU A 53 -10.13 12.53 -11.24
N PRO A 54 -10.63 12.87 -12.45
CA PRO A 54 -9.97 13.83 -13.32
C PRO A 54 -9.84 15.19 -12.63
N SER A 55 -8.82 15.96 -13.00
CA SER A 55 -8.64 17.28 -12.39
C SER A 55 -9.71 18.28 -12.83
N ALA A 56 -10.22 19.06 -11.87
CA ALA A 56 -11.14 20.15 -12.16
C ALA A 56 -10.42 21.43 -12.65
N THR A 57 -9.14 21.59 -12.32
CA THR A 57 -8.35 22.81 -12.62
C THR A 57 -7.25 22.60 -13.64
N SER A 58 -7.06 21.37 -14.13
CA SER A 58 -6.13 21.05 -15.21
C SER A 58 -6.87 20.35 -16.35
N THR A 59 -6.48 20.64 -17.60
CA THR A 59 -6.99 19.93 -18.78
C THR A 59 -6.37 18.54 -18.97
N ARG A 60 -5.39 18.16 -18.14
CA ARG A 60 -4.71 16.87 -18.16
C ARG A 60 -4.46 16.32 -16.76
N GLY A 61 -4.52 15.00 -16.64
CA GLY A 61 -4.19 14.28 -15.41
C GLY A 61 -5.36 14.19 -14.42
N TYR A 62 -5.07 13.53 -13.30
CA TYR A 62 -6.04 13.17 -12.28
C TYR A 62 -5.64 13.77 -10.93
N ASP A 63 -6.64 14.15 -10.15
CA ASP A 63 -6.48 14.61 -8.77
C ASP A 63 -6.47 13.44 -7.78
N SER A 64 -7.02 12.27 -8.14
CA SER A 64 -6.89 11.04 -7.36
C SER A 64 -6.55 9.78 -8.16
N VAL A 65 -5.85 8.87 -7.48
CA VAL A 65 -5.37 7.61 -8.04
C VAL A 65 -5.28 6.52 -6.97
N PHE A 66 -5.59 5.30 -7.38
CA PHE A 66 -5.43 4.07 -6.62
C PHE A 66 -4.23 3.25 -7.14
N PHE A 67 -3.52 2.59 -6.23
CA PHE A 67 -2.39 1.72 -6.53
C PHE A 67 -2.59 0.37 -5.82
N THR A 68 -2.91 -0.68 -6.57
CA THR A 68 -3.18 -2.02 -6.02
C THR A 68 -1.92 -2.88 -6.07
N SER A 69 -1.58 -3.56 -4.97
CA SER A 69 -0.45 -4.49 -4.95
C SER A 69 -0.67 -5.68 -5.91
N PRO A 70 0.38 -6.28 -6.48
CA PRO A 70 0.25 -7.39 -7.43
C PRO A 70 -0.41 -8.64 -6.83
N ASP A 71 -0.36 -8.80 -5.50
CA ASP A 71 -1.02 -9.87 -4.76
C ASP A 71 -2.42 -9.49 -4.24
N GLY A 72 -2.90 -8.27 -4.53
CA GLY A 72 -4.22 -7.78 -4.12
C GLY A 72 -4.41 -7.58 -2.61
N LEU A 73 -3.34 -7.72 -1.81
CA LEU A 73 -3.43 -7.60 -0.35
C LEU A 73 -3.68 -6.16 0.12
N VAL A 74 -3.21 -5.17 -0.64
CA VAL A 74 -3.37 -3.75 -0.32
C VAL A 74 -3.70 -2.90 -1.54
N GLU A 75 -4.36 -1.78 -1.29
CA GLU A 75 -4.56 -0.70 -2.26
C GLU A 75 -4.22 0.63 -1.59
N PHE A 76 -3.25 1.36 -2.13
CA PHE A 76 -2.92 2.72 -1.71
C PHE A 76 -3.77 3.72 -2.49
N TYR A 77 -4.03 4.86 -1.86
CA TYR A 77 -4.80 5.94 -2.44
C TYR A 77 -4.17 7.29 -2.14
N VAL A 78 -4.20 8.18 -3.12
CA VAL A 78 -3.90 9.60 -2.94
C VAL A 78 -4.96 10.46 -3.63
N TYR A 79 -5.36 11.55 -2.98
CA TYR A 79 -6.05 12.69 -3.56
C TYR A 79 -5.24 13.93 -3.26
N SER A 80 -4.88 14.70 -4.29
CA SER A 80 -4.06 15.90 -4.14
C SER A 80 -4.30 16.89 -5.30
N PRO A 81 -5.49 17.53 -5.36
CA PRO A 81 -5.76 18.61 -6.31
C PRO A 81 -4.86 19.82 -6.04
N GLN A 82 -4.89 20.80 -6.94
CA GLN A 82 -4.18 22.08 -6.78
C GLN A 82 -4.56 22.81 -5.48
N TRP A 83 -5.86 22.83 -5.16
CA TRP A 83 -6.41 23.58 -4.04
C TRP A 83 -7.22 22.66 -3.12
N SER A 84 -8.42 23.11 -2.75
CA SER A 84 -9.40 22.29 -2.07
C SER A 84 -10.18 21.49 -3.11
N GLY A 85 -11.11 20.70 -2.63
CA GLY A 85 -12.05 19.94 -3.45
C GLY A 85 -12.61 18.78 -2.65
N GLU A 86 -13.41 17.96 -3.32
CA GLU A 86 -14.11 16.85 -2.69
C GLU A 86 -13.64 15.50 -3.26
N PRO A 87 -13.02 14.63 -2.43
CA PRO A 87 -12.58 13.30 -2.83
C PRO A 87 -13.78 12.34 -2.80
N THR A 88 -14.72 12.51 -3.74
CA THR A 88 -15.99 11.79 -3.78
C THR A 88 -15.85 10.29 -4.00
N ASP A 89 -14.71 9.86 -4.52
CA ASP A 89 -14.33 8.48 -4.86
C ASP A 89 -13.79 7.65 -3.68
N ILE A 90 -13.49 8.29 -2.54
CA ILE A 90 -12.94 7.61 -1.35
C ILE A 90 -13.80 7.74 -0.10
N LEU A 91 -15.01 8.29 -0.22
CA LEU A 91 -15.92 8.47 0.91
C LEU A 91 -16.26 7.11 1.57
N PRO A 92 -16.53 7.07 2.89
CA PRO A 92 -17.10 5.89 3.54
C PRO A 92 -18.38 5.45 2.83
N ASN A 93 -18.49 4.18 2.47
CA ASN A 93 -19.72 3.61 1.92
C ASN A 93 -20.56 3.03 3.08
N PRO A 94 -21.62 3.70 3.54
CA PRO A 94 -22.39 3.26 4.70
C PRO A 94 -23.15 1.96 4.49
N LEU A 95 -23.34 1.52 3.24
CA LEU A 95 -23.94 0.22 2.94
C LEU A 95 -22.95 -0.93 3.20
N MET A 96 -21.66 -0.71 2.91
CA MET A 96 -20.63 -1.75 2.93
C MET A 96 -19.66 -1.67 4.12
N GLU A 97 -19.47 -0.48 4.70
CA GLU A 97 -18.44 -0.19 5.69
C GLU A 97 -19.04 0.34 6.99
N VAL A 98 -18.28 0.17 8.08
CA VAL A 98 -18.52 0.79 9.38
C VAL A 98 -17.26 1.55 9.78
N VAL A 99 -17.41 2.79 10.23
CA VAL A 99 -16.32 3.56 10.82
C VAL A 99 -16.10 3.03 12.24
N THR A 100 -14.93 2.43 12.48
CA THR A 100 -14.57 1.84 13.78
C THR A 100 -13.74 2.79 14.64
N ASP A 101 -13.04 3.73 14.01
CA ASP A 101 -12.31 4.78 14.71
C ASP A 101 -12.37 6.10 13.91
N ARG A 102 -12.48 7.21 14.63
CA ARG A 102 -12.46 8.56 14.08
C ARG A 102 -11.69 9.46 15.01
N LYS A 103 -10.67 10.13 14.48
CA LYS A 103 -9.85 11.06 15.24
C LYS A 103 -9.58 12.31 14.44
N GLU A 104 -9.83 13.47 15.03
CA GLU A 104 -9.50 14.76 14.45
C GLU A 104 -8.31 15.37 15.20
N GLN A 105 -7.33 15.87 14.46
CA GLN A 105 -6.17 16.57 15.00
C GLN A 105 -6.12 17.96 14.41
N ARG A 106 -6.32 18.98 15.26
CA ARG A 106 -6.22 20.39 14.89
C ARG A 106 -4.84 20.91 15.28
N GLY A 107 -4.10 21.38 14.28
CA GLY A 107 -2.90 22.19 14.47
C GLY A 107 -3.17 23.65 14.11
N LYS A 108 -2.13 24.48 14.20
CA LYS A 108 -2.20 25.91 13.85
C LYS A 108 -2.59 26.13 12.38
N ASP A 109 -1.95 25.38 11.47
CA ASP A 109 -2.05 25.63 10.01
C ASP A 109 -2.74 24.50 9.24
N ARG A 110 -3.17 23.44 9.94
CA ARG A 110 -3.84 22.29 9.33
C ARG A 110 -4.75 21.54 10.29
N THR A 111 -5.77 20.89 9.74
CA THR A 111 -6.60 19.89 10.41
C THR A 111 -6.46 18.55 9.70
N VAL A 112 -6.26 17.47 10.46
CA VAL A 112 -6.19 16.12 9.93
C VAL A 112 -7.31 15.28 10.52
N LEU A 113 -8.17 14.73 9.66
CA LEU A 113 -9.17 13.74 10.02
C LEU A 113 -8.64 12.35 9.69
N PHE A 114 -8.47 11.52 10.71
CA PHE A 114 -8.16 10.10 10.58
C PHE A 114 -9.45 9.29 10.72
N LEU A 115 -9.64 8.35 9.80
CA LEU A 115 -10.74 7.38 9.83
C LEU A 115 -10.17 5.98 9.70
N THR A 116 -10.63 5.07 10.55
CA THR A 116 -10.48 3.63 10.33
C THR A 116 -11.85 3.03 10.06
N LEU A 117 -11.94 2.28 8.98
CA LEU A 117 -13.14 1.62 8.52
C LEU A 117 -12.90 0.12 8.40
N LYS A 118 -13.97 -0.63 8.59
CA LYS A 118 -14.01 -2.08 8.35
C LYS A 118 -15.18 -2.39 7.43
N ALA A 119 -14.96 -3.30 6.49
CA ALA A 119 -16.05 -3.88 5.71
C ALA A 119 -16.99 -4.69 6.62
N LYS A 120 -18.30 -4.57 6.43
CA LYS A 120 -19.31 -5.27 7.23
C LYS A 120 -19.24 -6.79 7.10
N ASP A 121 -18.84 -7.27 5.93
CA ASP A 121 -18.59 -8.69 5.65
C ASP A 121 -17.22 -9.18 6.17
N GLY A 122 -16.41 -8.29 6.74
CA GLY A 122 -15.07 -8.59 7.24
C GLY A 122 -13.99 -8.77 6.18
N SER A 123 -14.28 -8.47 4.90
CA SER A 123 -13.35 -8.69 3.78
C SER A 123 -12.12 -7.77 3.78
N TYR A 124 -12.20 -6.58 4.38
CA TYR A 124 -11.09 -5.65 4.45
C TYR A 124 -11.22 -4.62 5.57
N TRP A 125 -10.11 -3.91 5.79
CA TRP A 125 -10.00 -2.68 6.55
C TRP A 125 -9.51 -1.55 5.65
N ARG A 126 -9.80 -0.31 6.05
CA ARG A 126 -9.35 0.88 5.35
C ARG A 126 -9.00 1.97 6.34
N SER A 127 -7.85 2.62 6.15
CA SER A 127 -7.42 3.75 6.96
C SER A 127 -7.21 4.96 6.07
N LEU A 128 -7.81 6.10 6.44
CA LEU A 128 -7.74 7.36 5.73
C LEU A 128 -7.12 8.44 6.60
N ALA A 129 -6.36 9.34 5.97
CA ALA A 129 -5.91 10.60 6.55
C ALA A 129 -6.27 11.75 5.59
N ASP A 130 -7.29 12.52 5.94
CA ASP A 130 -7.76 13.70 5.19
C ASP A 130 -7.22 14.97 5.85
N THR A 131 -6.24 15.60 5.20
CA THR A 131 -5.58 16.82 5.67
C THR A 131 -6.13 18.02 4.92
N ARG A 132 -6.63 19.01 5.66
CA ARG A 132 -7.00 20.33 5.14
C ARG A 132 -6.09 21.39 5.75
N THR A 133 -5.62 22.34 4.95
CA THR A 133 -4.79 23.46 5.41
C THR A 133 -5.58 24.76 5.46
N VAL A 134 -5.06 25.75 6.19
CA VAL A 134 -5.61 27.12 6.20
C VAL A 134 -5.46 27.84 4.86
N HIS A 135 -4.57 27.35 3.99
CA HIS A 135 -4.36 27.87 2.64
C HIS A 135 -5.28 27.23 1.60
N ASN A 136 -6.39 26.63 2.05
CA ASN A 136 -7.37 25.96 1.20
C ASN A 136 -6.77 24.84 0.34
N THR A 137 -5.78 24.10 0.83
CA THR A 137 -5.34 22.85 0.19
C THR A 137 -5.92 21.65 0.90
N ARG A 138 -6.18 20.57 0.15
CA ARG A 138 -6.65 19.31 0.70
C ARG A 138 -5.86 18.14 0.14
N THR A 139 -5.46 17.23 1.01
CA THR A 139 -4.78 15.99 0.62
C THR A 139 -5.37 14.83 1.38
N VAL A 140 -5.70 13.75 0.68
CA VAL A 140 -6.14 12.51 1.33
C VAL A 140 -5.18 11.39 0.98
N PHE A 141 -4.74 10.67 2.00
CA PHE A 141 -4.07 9.38 1.82
C PHE A 141 -4.94 8.26 2.34
N GLY A 142 -4.96 7.14 1.63
CA GLY A 142 -5.67 5.94 2.03
C GLY A 142 -4.82 4.68 1.88
N ILE A 143 -5.06 3.73 2.77
CA ILE A 143 -4.64 2.33 2.59
C ILE A 143 -5.83 1.43 2.89
N LYS A 144 -6.19 0.60 1.92
CA LYS A 144 -7.12 -0.53 2.10
C LYS A 144 -6.28 -1.80 2.19
N TYR A 145 -6.62 -2.70 3.10
CA TYR A 145 -5.89 -3.95 3.29
C TYR A 145 -6.82 -5.09 3.72
N LEU A 146 -6.60 -6.28 3.19
CA LEU A 146 -7.46 -7.44 3.47
C LEU A 146 -7.30 -7.96 4.90
N ASN A 147 -6.06 -7.94 5.40
CA ASN A 147 -5.72 -8.45 6.72
C ASN A 147 -4.45 -7.79 7.28
N MET A 148 -4.17 -8.03 8.56
CA MET A 148 -3.04 -7.41 9.25
C MET A 148 -1.69 -7.81 8.66
N ALA A 149 -1.55 -9.04 8.16
CA ALA A 149 -0.31 -9.49 7.52
C ALA A 149 -0.02 -8.70 6.23
N GLY A 150 -1.05 -8.44 5.42
CA GLY A 150 -0.95 -7.58 4.23
C GLY A 150 -0.59 -6.14 4.60
N TYR A 151 -1.21 -5.59 5.64
CA TYR A 151 -0.88 -4.26 6.15
C TYR A 151 0.59 -4.19 6.58
N GLU A 152 1.05 -5.08 7.46
CA GLU A 152 2.42 -5.04 7.98
C GLU A 152 3.46 -5.25 6.87
N LYS A 153 3.19 -6.17 5.93
CA LYS A 153 4.05 -6.39 4.76
C LYS A 153 4.28 -5.10 3.97
N TYR A 154 3.22 -4.33 3.72
CA TYR A 154 3.27 -3.13 2.85
C TYR A 154 3.37 -1.81 3.62
N ARG A 155 3.37 -1.83 4.95
CA ARG A 155 3.44 -0.64 5.79
C ARG A 155 4.68 0.23 5.49
N PRO A 156 5.90 -0.32 5.34
CA PRO A 156 7.07 0.48 4.98
C PRO A 156 6.91 1.18 3.63
N ASP A 157 6.35 0.49 2.63
CA ASP A 157 6.08 1.04 1.31
C ASP A 157 5.01 2.13 1.39
N TYR A 158 3.93 1.94 2.13
CA TYR A 158 2.90 2.96 2.30
C TYR A 158 3.44 4.24 2.95
N LEU A 159 4.34 4.12 3.93
CA LEU A 159 4.99 5.27 4.55
C LEU A 159 5.86 6.02 3.53
N ARG A 160 6.64 5.31 2.72
CA ARG A 160 7.46 5.91 1.66
C ARG A 160 6.60 6.55 0.55
N PHE A 161 5.50 5.91 0.16
CA PHE A 161 4.51 6.45 -0.78
C PHE A 161 4.02 7.83 -0.31
N LYS A 162 3.55 7.94 0.94
CA LYS A 162 3.09 9.22 1.51
C LYS A 162 4.18 10.29 1.54
N GLN A 163 5.39 9.92 1.94
CA GLN A 163 6.53 10.84 2.01
C GLN A 163 7.02 11.32 0.65
N SER A 164 6.66 10.61 -0.43
CA SER A 164 7.12 10.92 -1.78
C SER A 164 6.24 11.95 -2.51
N LEU A 165 5.08 12.31 -1.96
CA LEU A 165 4.18 13.27 -2.58
C LEU A 165 4.87 14.63 -2.73
N ARG A 166 4.85 15.14 -3.96
CA ARG A 166 5.29 16.50 -4.30
C ARG A 166 4.14 17.19 -4.99
N GLN A 167 3.59 18.22 -4.37
CA GLN A 167 2.52 19.03 -4.93
C GLN A 167 3.11 20.18 -5.74
N TYR A 168 2.39 20.57 -6.77
CA TYR A 168 2.66 21.76 -7.55
C TYR A 168 1.62 22.82 -7.20
N ALA A 169 2.06 24.07 -7.28
CA ALA A 169 1.20 25.24 -7.28
C ALA A 169 1.57 26.09 -8.51
N ASP A 170 0.68 26.99 -8.87
CA ASP A 170 0.91 28.08 -9.82
C ASP A 170 1.83 29.17 -9.25
#